data_AF-A0A090YRS5-F1
#
_entry.id   AF-A0A090YRS5-F1
#
_cell.length_a   1.000
_cell.length_b   1.000
_cell.length_c   1.000
_cell.angle_alpha   90.00
_cell.angle_beta   90.00
_cell.angle_gamma   90.00
#
_symmetry.space_group_name_H-M   'P 1'
#
loop_
_entity.id
_entity.type
_entity.pdbx_description
1 polymer ?
#
loop_
_entity_poly.entity_id
_entity_poly.type
_entity_poly.pdbx_seq_one_letter_code
_entity_poly.pdbx_strand_id
1 'polypeptide(L)'
;MEQDFENQVKQFIELMNTSNPEKLLSNCIAATTPHLRDLNSISIAKENGRLSDPVINVLIHYVMLTTEVCTLNRLFSDIAVDWSKKDVKTVEEAITLAKQENAKYKKWNEKYNKDSELGHVLREAIICGMTDKQLGQYVRLLLNKDL
;
A
#
# COMPACT_ATOMS: atom_id res chain seq x y z
N MET A 1 -24.87 -13.37 5.76
CA MET A 1 -23.84 -12.36 5.46
C MET A 1 -22.54 -12.68 6.17
N GLU A 2 -22.52 -12.83 7.50
CA GLU A 2 -21.29 -13.12 8.26
C GLU A 2 -20.64 -14.48 7.90
N GLN A 3 -21.45 -15.54 7.79
CA GLN A 3 -20.98 -16.87 7.37
C GLN A 3 -20.36 -16.92 5.96
N ASP A 4 -20.83 -16.04 5.05
CA ASP A 4 -20.34 -15.98 3.67
C ASP A 4 -18.97 -15.28 3.60
N PHE A 5 -18.81 -14.19 4.36
CA PHE A 5 -17.54 -13.50 4.48
C PHE A 5 -16.45 -14.38 5.09
N GLU A 6 -16.74 -15.09 6.19
CA GLU A 6 -15.80 -16.04 6.81
C GLU A 6 -15.37 -17.15 5.84
N ASN A 7 -16.29 -17.61 4.99
CA ASN A 7 -15.97 -18.61 3.97
C ASN A 7 -15.05 -18.03 2.88
N GLN A 8 -15.30 -16.80 2.43
CA GLN A 8 -14.44 -16.10 1.46
C GLN A 8 -13.03 -15.87 2.01
N VAL A 9 -12.90 -15.50 3.29
CA VAL A 9 -11.59 -15.33 3.95
C VAL A 9 -10.83 -16.64 3.98
N LYS A 10 -11.48 -17.75 4.32
CA LYS A 10 -10.84 -19.08 4.31
C LYS A 10 -10.36 -19.48 2.92
N GLN A 11 -11.21 -19.30 1.90
CA GLN A 11 -10.85 -19.58 0.51
C GLN A 11 -9.67 -18.72 0.04
N PHE A 12 -9.63 -17.45 0.43
CA PHE A 12 -8.51 -16.57 0.15
C PHE A 12 -7.22 -17.08 0.81
N ILE A 13 -7.26 -17.43 2.09
CA ILE A 13 -6.09 -17.95 2.81
C ILE A 13 -5.58 -19.25 2.17
N GLU A 14 -6.49 -20.17 1.81
CA GLU A 14 -6.15 -21.41 1.13
C GLU A 14 -5.50 -21.16 -0.24
N LEU A 15 -6.05 -20.22 -1.01
CA LEU A 15 -5.47 -19.81 -2.28
C LEU A 15 -4.06 -19.25 -2.11
N MET A 16 -3.83 -18.40 -1.10
CA MET A 16 -2.50 -17.85 -0.83
C MET A 16 -1.52 -18.94 -0.38
N ASN A 17 -1.97 -19.92 0.40
CA ASN A 17 -1.11 -21.02 0.86
C ASN A 17 -0.71 -22.00 -0.25
N THR A 18 -1.55 -22.17 -1.27
CA THR A 18 -1.36 -23.18 -2.32
C THR A 18 -0.83 -22.61 -3.64
N SER A 19 -0.91 -21.30 -3.83
CA SER A 19 -0.43 -20.64 -5.05
C SER A 19 1.09 -20.51 -5.06
N ASN A 20 1.66 -20.58 -6.26
CA ASN A 20 3.02 -20.14 -6.51
C ASN A 20 3.03 -18.63 -6.87
N PRO A 21 3.96 -17.81 -6.36
CA PRO A 21 3.97 -16.35 -6.57
C PRO A 21 3.98 -15.90 -8.02
N GLU A 22 4.75 -16.57 -8.87
CA GLU A 22 4.85 -16.24 -10.28
C GLU A 22 3.52 -16.50 -11.00
N LYS A 23 2.87 -17.63 -10.69
CA LYS A 23 1.54 -17.96 -11.22
C LYS A 23 0.45 -17.04 -10.69
N LEU A 24 0.50 -16.68 -9.41
CA LEU A 24 -0.44 -15.72 -8.83
C LEU A 24 -0.33 -14.37 -9.52
N LEU A 25 0.89 -13.89 -9.74
CA LEU A 25 1.14 -12.66 -10.47
C LEU A 25 0.57 -12.71 -11.89
N SER A 26 0.82 -13.80 -12.64
CA SER A 26 0.23 -14.00 -13.98
C SER A 26 -1.30 -13.89 -13.97
N ASN A 27 -1.95 -14.50 -12.97
CA ASN A 27 -3.40 -14.45 -12.82
C ASN A 27 -3.89 -13.02 -12.54
N CYS A 28 -3.20 -12.28 -11.66
CA CYS A 28 -3.56 -10.90 -11.33
C CYS A 28 -3.46 -9.95 -12.55
N ILE A 29 -2.47 -10.14 -13.40
CA ILE A 29 -2.23 -9.26 -14.56
C ILE A 29 -2.87 -9.77 -15.86
N ALA A 30 -3.58 -10.90 -15.81
CA ALA A 30 -4.20 -11.59 -16.95
C ALA A 30 -3.23 -11.81 -18.14
N ALA A 31 -1.95 -12.05 -17.85
CA ALA A 31 -0.93 -12.28 -18.86
C ALA A 31 -0.39 -13.71 -18.78
N THR A 32 0.04 -14.24 -19.92
CA THR A 32 0.66 -15.58 -19.99
C THR A 32 1.94 -15.65 -19.16
N THR A 33 2.75 -14.59 -19.17
CA THR A 33 4.05 -14.54 -18.49
C THR A 33 4.31 -13.15 -17.89
N PRO A 34 4.69 -13.04 -16.60
CA PRO A 34 5.06 -11.77 -15.99
C PRO A 34 6.36 -11.21 -16.57
N HIS A 35 6.57 -9.91 -16.43
CA HIS A 35 7.80 -9.27 -16.87
C HIS A 35 9.01 -9.74 -16.03
N LEU A 36 10.18 -9.87 -16.65
CA LEU A 36 11.40 -10.37 -16.00
C LEU A 36 11.77 -9.59 -14.71
N ARG A 37 11.57 -8.27 -14.73
CA ARG A 37 11.77 -7.41 -13.56
C ARG A 37 10.91 -7.85 -12.35
N ASP A 38 9.66 -8.23 -12.60
CA ASP A 38 8.74 -8.62 -11.54
C ASP A 38 9.13 -10.02 -11.01
N LEU A 39 9.52 -10.93 -11.90
CA LEU A 39 10.09 -12.24 -11.52
C LEU A 39 11.35 -12.08 -10.66
N ASN A 40 12.26 -11.18 -11.03
CA ASN A 40 13.45 -10.89 -10.22
C ASN A 40 13.08 -10.33 -8.84
N SER A 41 12.05 -9.50 -8.77
CA SER A 41 11.58 -8.95 -7.48
C SER A 41 11.04 -10.06 -6.57
N ILE A 42 10.31 -11.03 -7.13
CA ILE A 42 9.84 -12.23 -6.42
C ILE A 42 11.03 -13.08 -5.92
N SER A 43 12.01 -13.36 -6.79
CA SER A 43 13.22 -14.12 -6.42
C SER A 43 13.99 -13.43 -5.29
N ILE A 44 14.18 -12.11 -5.35
CA ILE A 44 14.81 -11.33 -4.27
C ILE A 44 14.03 -11.47 -2.95
N ALA A 45 12.70 -11.41 -2.98
CA ALA A 45 11.88 -11.58 -1.78
C ALA A 45 12.00 -12.99 -1.17
N LYS A 46 12.12 -14.03 -2.02
CA LYS A 46 12.36 -15.42 -1.58
C LYS A 46 13.76 -15.59 -0.99
N GLU A 47 14.79 -15.20 -1.73
CA GLU A 47 16.20 -15.53 -1.42
C GLU A 47 16.78 -14.61 -0.35
N ASN A 48 16.62 -13.30 -0.51
CA ASN A 48 17.18 -12.31 0.41
C ASN A 48 16.22 -12.01 1.55
N GLY A 49 14.93 -11.90 1.22
CA GLY A 49 13.88 -11.64 2.21
C GLY A 49 13.52 -12.86 3.06
N ARG A 50 13.84 -14.08 2.60
CA ARG A 50 13.44 -15.35 3.24
C ARG A 50 11.94 -15.42 3.53
N LEU A 51 11.14 -14.75 2.70
CA LEU A 51 9.69 -14.80 2.78
C LEU A 51 9.21 -16.08 2.12
N SER A 52 8.23 -16.73 2.74
CA SER A 52 7.60 -17.92 2.17
C SER A 52 6.70 -17.52 1.00
N ASP A 53 6.51 -18.45 0.06
CA ASP A 53 5.59 -18.28 -1.08
C ASP A 53 4.21 -17.76 -0.64
N PRO A 54 3.57 -18.29 0.42
CA PRO A 54 2.28 -17.76 0.90
C PRO A 54 2.32 -16.29 1.36
N VAL A 55 3.40 -15.87 2.01
CA VAL A 55 3.56 -14.47 2.45
C VAL A 55 3.76 -13.55 1.26
N ILE A 56 4.57 -13.98 0.28
CA ILE A 56 4.79 -13.24 -0.97
C ILE A 56 3.48 -13.13 -1.76
N ASN A 57 2.65 -14.18 -1.78
CA ASN A 57 1.35 -14.17 -2.44
C ASN A 57 0.43 -13.07 -1.90
N VAL A 58 0.34 -12.93 -0.58
CA VAL A 58 -0.44 -11.85 0.06
C VAL A 58 0.13 -10.48 -0.33
N LEU A 59 1.45 -10.33 -0.36
CA LEU A 59 2.10 -9.08 -0.73
C LEU A 59 1.83 -8.70 -2.20
N ILE A 60 1.91 -9.65 -3.13
CA ILE A 60 1.56 -9.45 -4.55
C ILE A 60 0.12 -8.97 -4.64
N HIS A 61 -0.82 -9.69 -4.01
CA HIS A 61 -2.23 -9.33 -4.03
C HIS A 61 -2.49 -7.92 -3.48
N TYR A 62 -1.85 -7.58 -2.36
CA TYR A 62 -1.96 -6.25 -1.77
C TYR A 62 -1.44 -5.14 -2.70
N VAL A 63 -0.27 -5.31 -3.30
CA VAL A 63 0.33 -4.30 -4.19
C VAL A 63 -0.52 -4.10 -5.45
N MET A 64 -1.01 -5.19 -6.05
CA MET A 64 -1.87 -5.14 -7.24
C MET A 64 -3.17 -4.39 -6.94
N LEU A 65 -3.81 -4.67 -5.80
CA LEU A 65 -5.03 -3.98 -5.38
C LEU A 65 -4.80 -2.49 -5.08
N THR A 66 -3.66 -2.15 -4.48
CA THR A 66 -3.40 -0.78 -3.98
C THR A 66 -2.96 0.18 -5.09
N THR A 67 -2.26 -0.33 -6.09
CA THR A 67 -1.59 0.53 -7.08
C THR A 67 -2.25 0.54 -8.45
N GLU A 68 -3.20 -0.38 -8.70
CA GLU A 68 -3.90 -0.55 -9.99
C GLU A 68 -2.96 -0.74 -11.20
N VAL A 69 -1.66 -0.95 -10.96
CA VAL A 69 -0.67 -1.23 -12.00
C VAL A 69 -0.39 -2.72 -12.08
N CYS A 70 -0.35 -3.25 -13.29
CA CYS A 70 -0.08 -4.67 -13.56
C CYS A 70 1.43 -5.03 -13.46
N THR A 71 2.16 -4.47 -12.49
CA THR A 71 3.60 -4.76 -12.30
C THR A 71 4.00 -4.64 -10.83
N LEU A 72 5.06 -5.35 -10.42
CA LEU A 72 5.65 -5.19 -9.09
C LEU A 72 6.56 -3.97 -9.10
N ASN A 73 6.12 -2.91 -8.42
CA ASN A 73 6.84 -1.65 -8.33
C ASN A 73 7.70 -1.59 -7.07
N ARG A 74 8.29 -0.43 -6.81
CA ARG A 74 9.15 -0.19 -5.64
C ARG A 74 8.45 -0.48 -4.30
N LEU A 75 7.14 -0.25 -4.20
CA LEU A 75 6.37 -0.52 -2.99
C LEU A 75 6.46 -1.99 -2.57
N PHE A 76 6.39 -2.92 -3.54
CA PHE A 76 6.56 -4.35 -3.28
C PHE A 76 7.92 -4.63 -2.62
N SER A 77 9.00 -4.07 -3.18
CA SER A 77 10.36 -4.30 -2.68
C SER A 77 10.55 -3.72 -1.28
N ASP A 78 10.06 -2.50 -1.04
CA ASP A 78 10.19 -1.83 0.24
C ASP A 78 9.43 -2.57 1.35
N ILE A 79 8.21 -3.05 1.06
CA ILE A 79 7.41 -3.84 2.02
C ILE A 79 8.02 -5.24 2.23
N ALA A 80 8.54 -5.89 1.19
CA ALA A 80 9.20 -7.18 1.33
C ALA A 80 10.39 -7.12 2.30
N VAL A 81 11.20 -6.05 2.22
CA VAL A 81 12.30 -5.79 3.16
C VAL A 81 11.78 -5.61 4.59
N ASP A 82 10.71 -4.83 4.77
CA ASP A 82 10.12 -4.60 6.08
C ASP A 82 9.52 -5.88 6.70
N TRP A 83 8.80 -6.67 5.91
CA TRP A 83 8.23 -7.95 6.36
C TRP A 83 9.30 -8.99 6.66
N SER A 84 10.40 -8.98 5.91
CA SER A 84 11.57 -9.82 6.20
C SER A 84 12.18 -9.48 7.56
N LYS A 85 12.35 -8.20 7.88
CA LYS A 85 12.85 -7.74 9.19
C LYS A 85 11.92 -8.10 10.34
N LYS A 86 10.61 -8.15 10.08
CA LYS A 86 9.58 -8.55 11.05
C LYS A 86 9.40 -10.06 11.16
N ASP A 87 10.17 -10.83 10.40
CA ASP A 87 10.15 -12.28 10.37
C ASP A 87 8.75 -12.88 10.09
N VAL A 88 7.98 -12.26 9.19
CA VAL A 88 6.61 -12.70 8.86
C VAL A 88 6.62 -14.10 8.25
N LYS A 89 5.81 -15.01 8.79
CA LYS A 89 5.78 -16.43 8.36
C LYS A 89 4.45 -16.88 7.79
N THR A 90 3.34 -16.30 8.26
CA THR A 90 2.00 -16.81 7.95
C THR A 90 1.20 -15.85 7.08
N VAL A 91 0.20 -16.40 6.39
CA VAL A 91 -0.74 -15.63 5.57
C VAL A 91 -1.53 -14.65 6.44
N GLU A 92 -1.90 -15.06 7.64
CA GLU A 92 -2.69 -14.28 8.59
C GLU A 92 -1.90 -13.07 9.12
N GLU A 93 -0.61 -13.26 9.44
CA GLU A 93 0.31 -12.18 9.79
C GLU A 93 0.46 -11.19 8.62
N ALA A 94 0.69 -11.72 7.42
CA ALA A 94 0.82 -10.92 6.21
C ALA A 94 -0.45 -10.10 5.91
N ILE A 95 -1.64 -10.70 6.03
CA ILE A 95 -2.93 -10.00 5.86
C ILE A 95 -3.06 -8.88 6.90
N THR A 96 -2.69 -9.15 8.15
CA THR A 96 -2.75 -8.16 9.23
C THR A 96 -1.84 -6.98 8.94
N LEU A 97 -0.61 -7.24 8.51
CA LEU A 97 0.33 -6.19 8.14
C LEU A 97 -0.11 -5.43 6.88
N ALA A 98 -0.63 -6.10 5.87
CA ALA A 98 -1.17 -5.44 4.67
C ALA A 98 -2.29 -4.45 5.00
N LYS A 99 -3.20 -4.81 5.93
CA LYS A 99 -4.24 -3.88 6.44
C LYS A 99 -3.62 -2.66 7.12
N GLN A 100 -2.59 -2.86 7.93
CA GLN A 100 -1.88 -1.75 8.60
C GLN A 100 -1.16 -0.85 7.60
N GLU A 101 -0.48 -1.41 6.60
CA GLU A 101 0.19 -0.65 5.54
C GLU A 101 -0.80 0.16 4.72
N ASN A 102 -1.95 -0.42 4.35
CA ASN A 102 -3.00 0.31 3.64
C ASN A 102 -3.53 1.49 4.46
N ALA A 103 -3.76 1.28 5.76
CA ALA A 103 -4.23 2.35 6.65
C ALA A 103 -3.20 3.49 6.78
N LYS A 104 -1.91 3.17 6.85
CA LYS A 104 -0.83 4.17 6.85
C LYS A 104 -0.78 4.92 5.52
N TYR A 105 -0.84 4.21 4.41
CA TYR A 105 -0.77 4.81 3.06
C TYR A 105 -1.96 5.74 2.81
N LYS A 106 -3.17 5.33 3.18
CA LYS A 106 -4.37 6.16 3.12
C LYS A 106 -4.21 7.46 3.93
N LYS A 107 -3.72 7.37 5.17
CA LYS A 107 -3.45 8.55 6.01
C LYS A 107 -2.38 9.46 5.42
N TRP A 108 -1.33 8.90 4.83
CA TRP A 108 -0.28 9.67 4.15
C TRP A 108 -0.83 10.42 2.93
N ASN A 109 -1.66 9.77 2.13
CA ASN A 109 -2.29 10.39 0.96
C ASN A 109 -3.27 11.51 1.37
N GLU A 110 -4.08 11.27 2.40
CA GLU A 110 -4.96 12.28 2.98
C GLU A 110 -4.17 13.51 3.49
N LYS A 111 -3.06 13.27 4.20
CA LYS A 111 -2.19 14.35 4.67
C LYS A 111 -1.57 15.13 3.51
N TYR A 112 -1.03 14.43 2.51
CA TYR A 112 -0.45 15.07 1.34
C TYR A 112 -1.46 15.94 0.58
N ASN A 113 -2.69 15.45 0.39
CA ASN A 113 -3.76 16.21 -0.23
C ASN A 113 -4.14 17.45 0.60
N LYS A 114 -4.20 17.32 1.93
CA LYS A 114 -4.46 18.44 2.84
C LYS A 114 -3.34 19.50 2.78
N ASP A 115 -2.08 19.08 2.73
CA ASP A 115 -0.93 19.98 2.62
C ASP A 115 -0.91 20.69 1.24
N SER A 116 -1.29 19.99 0.17
CA SER A 116 -1.46 20.56 -1.18
C SER A 116 -2.60 21.59 -1.24
N GLU A 117 -3.75 21.27 -0.65
CA GLU A 117 -4.91 22.16 -0.53
C GLU A 117 -4.57 23.40 0.28
N LEU A 118 -3.88 23.23 1.42
CA LEU A 118 -3.36 24.35 2.20
C LEU A 118 -2.43 25.22 1.35
N GLY A 119 -1.52 24.61 0.59
CA GLY A 119 -0.64 25.33 -0.35
C GLY A 119 -1.41 26.14 -1.40
N HIS A 120 -2.52 25.62 -1.92
CA HIS A 120 -3.40 26.34 -2.84
C HIS A 120 -4.09 27.53 -2.16
N VAL A 121 -4.71 27.30 -1.00
CA VAL A 121 -5.41 28.32 -0.21
C VAL A 121 -4.47 29.48 0.16
N LEU A 122 -3.21 29.19 0.52
CA LEU A 122 -2.22 30.22 0.84
C LEU A 122 -1.81 31.03 -0.39
N ARG A 123 -1.70 30.41 -1.57
CA ARG A 123 -1.40 31.14 -2.82
C ARG A 123 -2.54 32.12 -3.18
N GLU A 124 -3.79 31.68 -3.06
CA GLU A 124 -4.96 32.54 -3.31
C GLU A 124 -5.03 33.73 -2.33
N ALA A 125 -4.77 33.49 -1.04
CA ALA A 125 -4.72 34.55 -0.03
C ALA A 125 -3.69 35.65 -0.35
N ILE A 126 -2.52 35.26 -0.89
CA ILE A 126 -1.48 36.19 -1.34
C ILE A 126 -1.95 36.97 -2.58
N ILE A 127 -2.59 36.31 -3.55
CA ILE A 127 -3.15 36.97 -4.75
C ILE A 127 -4.21 38.00 -4.36
N CYS A 128 -5.01 37.73 -3.32
CA CYS A 128 -5.98 38.67 -2.75
C CYS A 128 -5.33 39.84 -1.97
N GLY A 129 -4.00 39.92 -1.91
CA GLY A 129 -3.27 41.02 -1.28
C GLY A 129 -3.23 40.96 0.24
N MET A 130 -3.37 39.78 0.85
CA MET A 130 -3.17 39.64 2.30
C MET A 130 -1.76 40.05 2.71
N THR A 131 -1.65 40.83 3.79
CA THR A 131 -0.36 41.14 4.42
C THR A 131 0.20 39.93 5.16
N ASP A 132 1.51 39.88 5.37
CA ASP A 132 2.17 38.78 6.11
C ASP A 132 1.57 38.53 7.51
N LYS A 133 1.13 39.60 8.18
CA LYS A 133 0.45 39.50 9.48
C LYS A 133 -0.92 38.82 9.38
N GLN A 134 -1.71 39.19 8.38
CA GLN A 134 -3.03 38.58 8.13
C GLN A 134 -2.87 37.13 7.67
N LEU A 135 -1.90 36.85 6.80
CA LEU A 135 -1.57 35.50 6.36
C LEU A 135 -1.16 34.62 7.54
N GLY A 136 -0.32 35.13 8.44
CA GLY A 136 0.09 34.43 9.66
C GLY A 136 -1.06 34.12 10.62
N GLN A 137 -2.06 35.01 10.73
CA GLN A 137 -3.29 34.76 11.50
C GLN A 137 -4.18 33.72 10.80
N TYR A 138 -4.32 33.83 9.49
CA TYR A 138 -5.11 32.93 8.66
C TYR A 138 -4.58 31.49 8.70
N VAL A 139 -3.27 31.29 8.56
CA VAL A 139 -2.61 29.98 8.68
C VAL A 139 -2.88 29.34 10.05
N ARG A 140 -2.80 30.11 11.14
CA ARG A 140 -3.06 29.60 12.50
C ARG A 140 -4.51 29.16 12.67
N LEU A 141 -5.47 29.90 12.10
CA LEU A 141 -6.88 29.51 12.10
C LEU A 141 -7.13 28.23 11.29
N LEU A 142 -6.44 28.05 10.16
CA LEU A 142 -6.56 26.85 9.33
C LEU A 142 -5.95 25.60 9.98
N LEU A 143 -4.83 25.75 10.70
CA LEU A 143 -4.13 24.63 11.36
C LEU A 143 -4.79 24.18 12.66
N ASN A 144 -5.56 25.05 13.33
CA ASN A 144 -6.21 24.77 14.62
C ASN A 144 -7.64 24.22 14.51
N LYS A 145 -8.02 23.59 13.39
CA LYS A 145 -9.36 22.99 13.21
C LYS A 145 -9.52 21.69 14.02
N ASP A 146 -9.69 21.83 15.33
CA ASP A 146 -10.59 21.01 16.14
C ASP A 146 -11.86 21.85 16.38
N LEU A 147 -12.84 21.74 15.48
CA LEU A 147 -14.22 22.22 15.61
C LEU A 147 -15.14 21.38 14.73
#